data_AF-A0A109JF83-F1
#
_entry.id   AF-A0A109JF83-F1
#
_cell.length_a   1.000
_cell.length_b   1.000
_cell.length_c   1.000
_cell.angle_alpha   90.00
_cell.angle_beta   90.00
_cell.angle_gamma   90.00
#
_symmetry.space_group_name_H-M   'P 1'
#
loop_
_entity.id
_entity.type
_entity.pdbx_description
1 polymer ?
#
loop_
_entity_poly.entity_id
_entity_poly.type
_entity_poly.pdbx_seq_one_letter_code
_entity_poly.pdbx_strand_id
1 'polypeptide(L)'
;MNLTFMRWLRDADMAMLSRSVQTWYKHFDAKPDERASEVLCGAAIDLFHQGHNTQDELVTLLISRYPGPEALLINAPTSASVH
;
A
#
# COMPACT_ATOMS: atom_id res chain seq x y z
N MET A 1 -10.07 9.89 -11.23
CA MET A 1 -8.65 9.99 -10.83
C MET A 1 -8.06 11.29 -11.36
N ASN A 2 -7.61 12.21 -10.49
CA ASN A 2 -7.07 13.51 -10.90
C ASN A 2 -5.53 13.40 -11.04
N LEU A 3 -5.03 13.50 -12.28
CA LEU A 3 -3.61 13.29 -12.64
C LEU A 3 -2.64 14.33 -12.03
N THR A 4 -3.14 15.43 -11.44
CA THR A 4 -2.32 16.48 -10.84
C THR A 4 -1.80 16.12 -9.43
N PHE A 5 -2.37 15.07 -8.83
CA PHE A 5 -2.19 14.76 -7.41
C PHE A 5 -0.87 14.02 -7.09
N MET A 6 -0.28 13.29 -8.06
CA MET A 6 1.01 12.59 -7.91
C MET A 6 2.24 13.52 -7.94
N ARG A 7 2.06 14.81 -8.23
CA ARG A 7 3.15 15.76 -8.53
C ARG A 7 3.87 16.33 -7.29
N TRP A 8 3.44 15.96 -6.08
CA TRP A 8 4.01 16.45 -4.81
C TRP A 8 4.65 15.36 -3.92
N LEU A 9 4.58 14.09 -4.32
CA LEU A 9 5.38 13.04 -3.66
C LEU A 9 6.83 13.25 -4.08
N ARG A 10 7.69 13.66 -3.15
CA ARG A 10 9.13 13.74 -3.43
C ARG A 10 9.67 12.33 -3.65
N ASP A 11 10.80 12.22 -4.34
CA ASP A 11 11.48 10.93 -4.54
C ASP A 11 11.71 10.19 -3.21
N ALA A 12 12.03 10.92 -2.15
CA ALA A 12 12.14 10.40 -0.79
C ALA A 12 10.83 9.78 -0.26
N ASP A 13 9.69 10.41 -0.53
CA ASP A 13 8.38 9.91 -0.11
C ASP A 13 8.01 8.64 -0.89
N MET A 14 8.26 8.62 -2.21
CA MET A 14 8.06 7.41 -3.02
C MET A 14 8.97 6.26 -2.57
N ALA A 15 10.23 6.54 -2.26
CA ALA A 15 11.16 5.56 -1.74
C ALA A 15 10.70 5.01 -0.37
N MET A 16 10.16 5.86 0.49
CA MET A 16 9.61 5.45 1.78
C MET A 16 8.38 4.56 1.63
N LEU A 17 7.42 4.94 0.77
CA LEU A 17 6.23 4.15 0.47
C LEU A 17 6.62 2.78 -0.08
N SER A 18 7.51 2.75 -1.08
CA SER A 18 8.01 1.52 -1.69
C SER A 18 8.71 0.62 -0.66
N ARG A 19 9.55 1.18 0.22
CA ARG A 19 10.19 0.41 1.30
C ARG A 19 9.18 -0.14 2.29
N SER A 20 8.14 0.61 2.62
CA SER A 20 7.09 0.16 3.54
C SER A 20 6.36 -1.07 3.00
N VAL A 21 5.98 -1.03 1.72
CA VAL A 21 5.35 -2.17 1.02
C VAL A 21 6.30 -3.38 0.96
N GLN A 22 7.57 -3.17 0.63
CA GLN A 22 8.56 -4.25 0.62
C GLN A 22 8.79 -4.87 2.01
N THR A 23 8.81 -4.06 3.06
CA THR A 23 8.91 -4.56 4.44
C THR A 23 7.69 -5.38 4.82
N TRP A 24 6.48 -4.97 4.41
CA TRP A 24 5.27 -5.76 4.61
C TRP A 24 5.37 -7.14 3.95
N TYR A 25 5.82 -7.21 2.68
CA TYR A 25 6.03 -8.49 1.99
C TYR A 25 7.03 -9.39 2.71
N LYS A 26 8.15 -8.82 3.18
CA LYS A 26 9.16 -9.54 3.97
C LYS A 26 8.62 -10.03 5.31
N HIS A 27 7.74 -9.27 5.95
CA HIS A 27 7.16 -9.63 7.24
C HIS A 27 6.29 -10.90 7.14
N PHE A 28 5.54 -11.05 6.04
CA PHE A 28 4.67 -12.19 5.81
C PHE A 28 5.28 -13.29 4.92
N ASP A 29 6.57 -13.15 4.55
CA ASP A 29 7.23 -13.99 3.53
C ASP A 29 6.38 -14.18 2.27
N ALA A 30 5.65 -13.13 1.88
CA ALA A 30 4.69 -13.16 0.80
C ALA A 30 5.38 -12.85 -0.53
N LYS A 31 4.97 -13.57 -1.58
CA LYS A 31 5.43 -13.30 -2.93
C LYS A 31 4.88 -11.95 -3.41
N PRO A 32 5.70 -11.08 -4.03
CA PRO A 32 5.20 -9.86 -4.64
C PRO A 32 4.20 -10.23 -5.74
N ASP A 33 2.99 -9.72 -5.59
CA ASP A 33 1.89 -9.86 -6.53
C ASP A 33 1.47 -8.46 -7.00
N GLU A 34 1.12 -8.33 -8.28
CA GLU A 34 0.81 -7.02 -8.87
C GLU A 34 -0.42 -6.39 -8.20
N ARG A 35 -1.48 -7.17 -7.97
CA ARG A 35 -2.71 -6.69 -7.34
C ARG A 35 -2.50 -6.37 -5.86
N ALA A 36 -1.79 -7.23 -5.15
CA ALA A 36 -1.43 -6.97 -3.76
C ALA A 36 -0.59 -5.69 -3.64
N SER A 37 0.33 -5.46 -4.58
CA SER A 37 1.17 -4.26 -4.62
C SER A 37 0.35 -3.00 -4.89
N GLU A 38 -0.65 -3.04 -5.79
CA GLU A 38 -1.57 -1.92 -6.03
C GLU A 38 -2.36 -1.55 -4.78
N VAL A 39 -2.93 -2.54 -4.08
CA VAL A 39 -3.70 -2.32 -2.84
C VAL A 39 -2.81 -1.75 -1.74
N LEU A 40 -1.63 -2.35 -1.52
CA LEU A 40 -0.68 -1.89 -0.50
C LEU A 40 -0.13 -0.49 -0.81
N CYS A 41 0.21 -0.20 -2.07
CA CYS A 41 0.62 1.14 -2.48
C CYS A 41 -0.49 2.18 -2.28
N GLY A 42 -1.72 1.86 -2.69
CA GLY A 42 -2.87 2.73 -2.48
C GLY A 42 -3.11 3.03 -1.00
N ALA A 43 -3.06 2.00 -0.16
CA ALA A 43 -3.19 2.15 1.29
C ALA A 43 -2.05 2.96 1.91
N ALA A 44 -0.81 2.72 1.50
CA ALA A 44 0.35 3.46 1.99
C ALA A 44 0.26 4.96 1.64
N ILE A 45 -0.20 5.27 0.41
CA ILE A 45 -0.45 6.65 -0.04
C ILE A 45 -1.57 7.31 0.78
N ASP A 46 -2.66 6.59 1.05
CA ASP A 46 -3.77 7.10 1.86
C ASP A 46 -3.34 7.40 3.30
N LEU A 47 -2.56 6.50 3.91
CA LEU A 47 -1.96 6.72 5.23
C LEU A 47 -1.00 7.93 5.24
N PHE A 48 -0.23 8.12 4.17
CA PHE A 48 0.63 9.29 4.02
C PHE A 48 -0.17 10.59 3.99
N HIS A 49 -1.33 10.62 3.32
CA HIS A 49 -2.22 11.78 3.34
C HIS A 49 -2.88 12.02 4.69
N GLN A 50 -3.10 10.97 5.47
CA GLN A 50 -3.59 11.09 6.85
C GLN A 50 -2.55 11.70 7.79
N GLY A 51 -1.29 11.87 7.34
CA GLY A 51 -0.20 12.48 8.09
C GLY A 51 0.88 11.50 8.55
N HIS A 52 0.74 10.21 8.23
CA HIS A 52 1.74 9.19 8.58
C HIS A 52 2.91 9.23 7.59
N ASN A 53 4.03 9.82 8.01
CA ASN A 53 5.19 10.06 7.14
C ASN A 53 6.45 9.30 7.59
N THR A 54 6.29 8.23 8.37
CA THR A 54 7.42 7.38 8.76
C THR A 54 7.21 5.95 8.27
N GLN A 55 8.30 5.32 7.83
CA GLN A 55 8.26 3.94 7.33
C GLN A 55 7.70 2.97 8.37
N ASP A 56 8.09 3.11 9.64
CA ASP A 56 7.69 2.20 10.72
C ASP A 56 6.18 2.28 11.00
N GLU A 57 5.62 3.50 11.07
CA GLU A 57 4.18 3.71 11.21
C GLU A 57 3.42 3.14 10.02
N LEU A 58 3.88 3.43 8.80
CA LEU A 58 3.25 2.92 7.59
C LEU A 58 3.24 1.40 7.56
N VAL A 59 4.36 0.75 7.89
CA VAL A 59 4.44 -0.72 7.98
C VAL A 59 3.50 -1.27 9.04
N THR A 60 3.50 -0.71 10.24
CA THR A 60 2.63 -1.15 11.35
C THR A 60 1.15 -1.04 10.96
N LEU A 61 0.76 0.07 10.32
CA LEU A 61 -0.61 0.29 9.88
C LEU A 61 -0.98 -0.62 8.71
N LEU A 62 -0.07 -0.88 7.77
CA LEU A 62 -0.27 -1.85 6.69
C LEU A 62 -0.44 -3.28 7.23
N ILE A 63 0.36 -3.70 8.22
CA ILE A 63 0.25 -5.01 8.88
C ILE A 63 -1.09 -5.10 9.63
N SER A 64 -1.49 -4.04 10.33
CA SER A 64 -2.75 -4.00 11.06
C SER A 64 -3.98 -4.03 10.15
N ARG A 65 -3.93 -3.32 9.01
CA ARG A 65 -5.00 -3.27 8.00
C ARG A 65 -5.07 -4.55 7.17
N TYR A 66 -3.91 -5.14 6.86
CA TYR A 66 -3.77 -6.31 6.02
C TYR A 66 -2.86 -7.33 6.74
N PRO A 67 -3.44 -8.18 7.61
CA PRO A 67 -2.68 -9.21 8.32
C PRO A 67 -2.40 -10.41 7.41
N GLY A 68 -1.65 -10.18 6.34
CA GLY A 68 -1.23 -11.19 5.37
C GLY A 68 -1.91 -11.08 3.99
N PRO A 69 -1.41 -11.85 3.01
CA PRO A 69 -1.82 -11.77 1.60
C PRO A 69 -3.28 -12.21 1.37
N GLU A 70 -3.80 -13.11 2.19
CA GLU A 70 -5.20 -13.57 2.09
C GLU A 70 -6.18 -12.43 2.40
N ALA A 71 -5.84 -11.56 3.36
CA ALA A 71 -6.65 -10.40 3.70
C ALA A 71 -6.71 -9.36 2.57
N LEU A 72 -5.63 -9.27 1.77
CA LEU A 72 -5.60 -8.43 0.57
C LEU A 72 -6.53 -8.96 -0.52
N LEU A 73 -6.68 -10.27 -0.66
CA LEU A 73 -7.58 -10.87 -1.66
C LEU A 73 -9.06 -10.61 -1.35
N ILE A 74 -9.43 -10.53 -0.08
CA ILE A 74 -10.80 -10.26 0.38
C ILE A 74 -11.15 -8.78 0.24
N ASN A 75 -10.18 -7.89 0.52
CA ASN A 75 -10.37 -6.43 0.48
C ASN A 75 -9.99 -5.79 -0.85
N ALA A 76 -9.30 -6.53 -1.75
CA ALA A 76 -9.13 -6.09 -3.12
C ALA A 76 -10.52 -5.82 -3.67
N PRO A 77 -10.77 -4.66 -4.30
CA PRO A 77 -12.02 -4.44 -5.00
C PRO A 77 -12.14 -5.60 -5.97
N THR A 78 -13.07 -6.51 -5.69
CA THR A 78 -13.54 -7.41 -6.73
C THR A 78 -14.09 -6.43 -7.75
N SER A 79 -13.35 -6.23 -8.83
CA SER A 79 -13.89 -5.65 -10.05
C SER A 79 -14.93 -6.65 -10.55
N ALA A 80 -16.06 -6.73 -9.85
CA ALA A 80 -17.33 -7.06 -10.43
C ALA A 80 -17.62 -5.90 -11.36
N SER A 81 -16.99 -5.94 -12.53
CA SER A 81 -17.54 -5.37 -13.74
C SER A 81 -18.81 -6.15 -14.03
N VAL A 82 -19.87 -5.88 -13.26
CA VAL A 82 -21.22 -6.23 -13.64
C VAL A 82 -21.62 -5.22 -14.71
N HIS A 83 -21.48 -5.70 -15.94
CA HIS A 83 -22.05 -5.28 -17.23
C HIS A 83 -23.01 -4.09 -17.21
#